data_AF-A0A2E0XGY3-F1
#
_entry.id   AF-A0A2E0XGY3-F1
#
_cell.length_a   1.000
_cell.length_b   1.000
_cell.length_c   1.000
_cell.angle_alpha   90.00
_cell.angle_beta   90.00
_cell.angle_gamma   90.00
#
_symmetry.space_group_name_H-M   'P 1'
#
loop_
_entity.id
_entity.type
_entity.pdbx_description
1 polymer ?
#
loop_
_entity_poly.entity_id
_entity_poly.type
_entity_poly.pdbx_seq_one_letter_code
_entity_poly.pdbx_strand_id
1 'polypeptide(L)'
;MVVYRYREWKIACDISTRRRTRIRAAFSVKSDLRLKIYRPLMFGYLAKSLGLLGIQSGDNQFDSQFAIQGNHPQKIQQLLDDQLLKEKIHNNILTSTYLQIKDHDHRLAHFPDNVDQLHFQCQKIITDLKWLKSLFGLFQAMLDRMVTIGVIYQRPISSHLSF
;
A
#
# COMPACT_ATOMS: atom_id res chain seq x y z
N MET A 1 5.42 17.67 -8.11
CA MET A 1 4.43 16.72 -7.53
C MET A 1 3.21 16.73 -8.42
N VAL A 2 2.63 15.56 -8.69
CA VAL A 2 1.38 15.39 -9.45
C VAL A 2 0.30 14.91 -8.49
N VAL A 3 -0.88 15.51 -8.52
CA VAL A 3 -2.00 15.13 -7.65
C VAL A 3 -3.18 14.70 -8.51
N TYR A 4 -3.73 13.52 -8.22
CA TYR A 4 -4.90 12.96 -8.86
C TYR A 4 -6.02 12.80 -7.84
N ARG A 5 -7.24 13.25 -8.16
CA ARG A 5 -8.40 13.11 -7.28
C ARG A 5 -9.16 11.82 -7.61
N TYR A 6 -9.47 11.04 -6.60
CA TYR A 6 -10.32 9.86 -6.69
C TYR A 6 -11.33 9.89 -5.55
N ARG A 7 -12.60 10.11 -5.87
CA ARG A 7 -13.66 10.33 -4.87
C ARG A 7 -13.21 11.42 -3.88
N GLU A 8 -13.18 11.12 -2.59
CA GLU A 8 -12.77 12.04 -1.52
C GLU A 8 -11.26 12.10 -1.30
N TRP A 9 -10.48 11.24 -1.97
CA TRP A 9 -9.05 11.12 -1.75
C TRP A 9 -8.23 11.87 -2.80
N LYS A 10 -7.10 12.40 -2.34
CA LYS A 10 -6.03 12.92 -3.20
C LYS A 10 -4.90 11.89 -3.21
N ILE A 11 -4.60 11.36 -4.38
CA ILE A 11 -3.46 10.48 -4.62
C ILE A 11 -2.34 11.35 -5.18
N ALA A 12 -1.28 11.57 -4.40
CA ALA A 12 -0.14 12.39 -4.75
C ALA A 12 1.05 11.54 -5.18
N CYS A 13 1.69 11.90 -6.29
CA CYS A 13 2.92 11.33 -6.79
C CYS A 13 4.04 12.37 -6.76
N ASP A 14 5.17 12.03 -6.17
CA ASP A 14 6.33 12.90 -6.07
C ASP A 14 7.65 12.13 -6.19
N ILE A 15 8.73 12.87 -6.44
CA ILE A 15 10.09 12.35 -6.42
C ILE A 15 10.76 12.92 -5.17
N SER A 16 11.21 12.05 -4.26
CA SER A 16 11.93 12.47 -3.06
C SER A 16 13.30 13.05 -3.40
N THR A 17 13.91 13.76 -2.46
CA THR A 17 15.30 14.26 -2.57
C THR A 17 16.33 13.16 -2.90
N ARG A 18 16.07 11.91 -2.49
CA ARG A 18 16.91 10.73 -2.80
C ARG A 18 16.59 10.07 -4.14
N ARG A 19 15.92 10.78 -5.08
CA ARG A 19 15.54 10.27 -6.42
C ARG A 19 14.71 8.98 -6.41
N ARG A 20 13.78 8.89 -5.46
CA ARG A 20 12.81 7.80 -5.32
C ARG A 20 11.42 8.30 -5.70
N THR A 21 10.69 7.57 -6.52
CA THR A 21 9.27 7.85 -6.76
C THR A 21 8.44 7.38 -5.58
N ARG A 22 7.55 8.24 -5.09
CA ARG A 22 6.58 7.96 -4.01
C ARG A 22 5.18 8.25 -4.51
N ILE A 23 4.23 7.40 -4.14
CA ILE A 23 2.79 7.65 -4.31
C ILE A 23 2.14 7.54 -2.94
N ARG A 24 1.28 8.49 -2.60
CA ARG A 24 0.69 8.64 -1.26
C ARG A 24 -0.78 9.01 -1.37
N ALA A 25 -1.61 8.40 -0.52
CA ALA A 25 -2.98 8.82 -0.30
C ALA A 25 -3.28 8.72 1.19
N ALA A 26 -3.69 9.83 1.80
CA ALA A 26 -4.17 9.79 3.18
C ALA A 26 -5.65 9.44 3.22
N PHE A 27 -6.11 8.85 4.33
CA PHE A 27 -7.49 8.44 4.52
C PHE A 27 -7.89 8.48 6.00
N SER A 28 -9.19 8.60 6.26
CA SER A 28 -9.73 8.51 7.62
C SER A 28 -9.81 7.06 8.09
N VAL A 29 -9.15 6.73 9.19
CA VAL A 29 -9.13 5.40 9.79
C VAL A 29 -10.48 5.10 10.47
N LYS A 30 -11.05 3.92 10.21
CA LYS A 30 -12.18 3.35 10.96
C LYS A 30 -11.73 2.21 11.87
N SER A 31 -10.71 1.47 11.43
CA SER A 31 -10.06 0.41 12.18
C SER A 31 -8.57 0.46 11.91
N ASP A 32 -7.76 0.24 12.96
CA ASP A 32 -6.32 0.04 12.80
C ASP A 32 -6.04 -1.08 11.80
N LEU A 33 -5.11 -0.81 10.88
CA LEU A 33 -4.56 -1.77 9.93
C LEU A 33 -3.18 -1.30 9.47
N ARG A 34 -2.15 -2.03 9.89
CA ARG A 34 -0.78 -1.88 9.40
C ARG A 34 -0.50 -3.02 8.43
N LEU A 35 -0.02 -2.67 7.24
CA LEU A 35 0.28 -3.61 6.19
C LEU A 35 1.54 -3.18 5.46
N LYS A 36 2.40 -4.13 5.10
CA LYS A 36 3.50 -3.93 4.17
C LYS A 36 3.60 -5.14 3.23
N ILE A 37 3.62 -4.87 1.94
CA ILE A 37 3.76 -5.86 0.87
C ILE A 37 4.98 -5.51 0.02
N TYR A 38 5.85 -6.49 -0.21
CA TYR A 38 7.02 -6.33 -1.07
C TYR A 38 7.44 -7.67 -1.69
N ARG A 39 8.17 -7.61 -2.80
CA ARG A 39 8.78 -8.79 -3.42
C ARG A 39 10.21 -8.99 -2.89
N PRO A 40 10.54 -10.13 -2.24
CA PRO A 40 11.88 -10.37 -1.72
C PRO A 40 12.92 -10.53 -2.84
N LEU A 41 14.19 -10.23 -2.57
CA LEU A 41 15.28 -10.34 -3.54
C LEU A 41 15.71 -11.80 -3.83
N MET A 42 15.50 -12.72 -2.88
CA MET A 42 15.97 -14.10 -2.98
C MET A 42 14.77 -15.06 -2.94
N PHE A 43 14.62 -15.90 -3.96
CA PHE A 43 13.65 -16.98 -4.03
C PHE A 43 14.38 -18.33 -3.85
N GLY A 44 13.88 -19.21 -2.97
CA GLY A 44 14.46 -20.54 -2.74
C GLY A 44 14.45 -20.99 -1.27
N TYR A 45 14.99 -22.19 -1.00
CA TYR A 45 14.96 -23.00 0.24
C TYR A 45 15.01 -22.30 1.63
N LEU A 46 15.49 -21.05 1.72
CA LEU A 46 15.36 -20.22 2.93
C LEU A 46 13.93 -19.71 3.16
N ALA A 47 13.03 -19.88 2.17
CA ALA A 47 11.61 -19.56 2.25
C ALA A 47 10.76 -20.60 2.99
N LYS A 48 11.28 -21.83 3.21
CA LYS A 48 10.57 -22.84 4.01
C LYS A 48 10.39 -22.41 5.47
N SER A 49 11.18 -21.44 5.96
CA SER A 49 10.95 -20.75 7.23
C SER A 49 10.29 -19.37 7.09
N LEU A 50 10.01 -18.88 5.88
CA LEU A 50 9.29 -17.60 5.69
C LEU A 50 7.79 -17.70 5.95
N GLY A 51 7.23 -18.92 5.99
CA GLY A 51 5.93 -19.18 6.63
C GLY A 51 5.91 -18.83 8.14
N LEU A 52 7.07 -18.63 8.78
CA LEU A 52 7.19 -18.24 10.21
C LEU A 52 7.32 -16.71 10.43
N LEU A 53 7.43 -15.87 9.40
CA LEU A 53 7.71 -14.42 9.57
C LEU A 53 6.77 -13.46 8.82
N GLY A 54 5.71 -13.95 8.17
CA GLY A 54 4.76 -13.12 7.43
C GLY A 54 3.33 -13.68 7.42
N ILE A 55 2.36 -12.84 7.10
CA ILE A 55 0.93 -13.19 7.02
C ILE A 55 0.67 -13.89 5.69
N GLN A 56 -0.07 -15.00 5.70
CA GLN A 56 -0.52 -15.67 4.46
C GLN A 56 -1.76 -14.97 3.91
N SER A 57 -1.83 -14.74 2.60
CA SER A 57 -3.03 -14.21 1.93
C SER A 57 -4.11 -15.26 1.72
N GLY A 58 -3.74 -16.56 1.75
CA GLY A 58 -4.64 -17.67 1.43
C GLY A 58 -4.56 -18.10 -0.05
N ASP A 59 -3.66 -17.50 -0.82
CA ASP A 59 -3.36 -17.87 -2.21
C ASP A 59 -1.87 -18.25 -2.31
N ASN A 60 -1.61 -19.55 -2.48
CA ASN A 60 -0.25 -20.08 -2.55
C ASN A 60 0.59 -19.45 -3.68
N GLN A 61 -0.02 -19.12 -4.82
CA GLN A 61 0.70 -18.50 -5.92
C GLN A 61 1.13 -17.08 -5.55
N PHE A 62 0.24 -16.32 -4.89
CA PHE A 62 0.56 -14.98 -4.40
C PHE A 62 1.60 -15.02 -3.28
N ASP A 63 1.40 -15.90 -2.30
CA ASP A 63 2.25 -16.04 -1.11
C ASP A 63 3.66 -16.56 -1.45
N SER A 64 3.82 -17.28 -2.57
CA SER A 64 5.14 -17.66 -3.11
C SER A 64 5.97 -16.49 -3.64
N GLN A 65 5.33 -15.35 -3.95
CA GLN A 65 5.96 -14.22 -4.64
C GLN A 65 6.11 -12.96 -3.78
N PHE A 66 5.28 -12.83 -2.75
CA PHE A 66 5.20 -11.63 -1.93
C PHE A 66 5.39 -11.95 -0.45
N ALA A 67 6.16 -11.10 0.22
CA ALA A 67 6.20 -11.07 1.67
C ALA A 67 5.16 -10.06 2.17
N ILE A 68 4.33 -10.48 3.11
CA ILE A 68 3.25 -9.68 3.70
C ILE A 68 3.49 -9.57 5.20
N GLN A 69 3.49 -8.34 5.71
CA GLN A 69 3.69 -8.04 7.14
C GLN A 69 2.59 -7.11 7.63
N GLY A 70 2.17 -7.24 8.89
CA GLY A 70 1.12 -6.39 9.45
C GLY A 70 0.66 -6.80 10.84
N ASN A 71 -0.32 -6.07 11.38
CA ASN A 71 -0.84 -6.24 12.74
C ASN A 71 -2.08 -7.14 12.84
N HIS A 72 -2.88 -7.27 11.77
CA HIS A 72 -4.14 -8.01 11.79
C HIS A 72 -4.22 -9.04 10.66
N PRO A 73 -3.71 -10.27 10.87
CA PRO A 73 -3.65 -11.31 9.85
C PRO A 73 -4.99 -11.58 9.16
N GLN A 74 -6.08 -11.71 9.92
CA GLN A 74 -7.42 -11.98 9.39
C GLN A 74 -7.96 -10.83 8.53
N LYS A 75 -7.74 -9.57 8.93
CA LYS A 75 -8.16 -8.41 8.12
C LYS A 75 -7.31 -8.26 6.86
N ILE A 76 -6.02 -8.62 6.94
CA ILE A 76 -5.12 -8.61 5.78
C ILE A 76 -5.51 -9.71 4.80
N GLN A 77 -5.89 -10.89 5.29
CA GLN A 77 -6.49 -11.94 4.45
C GLN A 77 -7.77 -11.44 3.79
N GLN A 78 -8.69 -10.83 4.55
CA GLN A 78 -9.92 -10.26 3.99
C GLN A 78 -9.64 -9.14 2.97
N LEU A 79 -8.61 -8.32 3.18
CA LEU A 79 -8.18 -7.32 2.21
C LEU A 79 -7.71 -7.98 0.91
N LEU A 80 -6.90 -9.04 1.01
CA LEU A 80 -6.30 -9.75 -0.13
C LEU A 80 -7.20 -10.82 -0.74
N ASP A 81 -8.36 -11.09 -0.16
CA ASP A 81 -9.46 -11.89 -0.71
C ASP A 81 -10.20 -11.14 -1.83
N ASP A 82 -9.42 -10.62 -2.78
CA ASP A 82 -9.85 -9.88 -3.95
C ASP A 82 -8.86 -10.16 -5.08
N GLN A 83 -9.30 -10.94 -6.07
CA GLN A 83 -8.43 -11.39 -7.15
C GLN A 83 -7.91 -10.23 -7.99
N LEU A 84 -8.76 -9.24 -8.26
CA LEU A 84 -8.38 -8.07 -9.04
C LEU A 84 -7.35 -7.22 -8.30
N LEU A 85 -7.47 -7.08 -6.98
CA LEU A 85 -6.48 -6.41 -6.16
C LEU A 85 -5.14 -7.17 -6.17
N LYS A 86 -5.16 -8.50 -5.99
CA LYS A 86 -3.94 -9.33 -6.06
C LYS A 86 -3.25 -9.20 -7.42
N GLU A 87 -3.98 -9.20 -8.53
CA GLU A 87 -3.43 -8.97 -9.87
C GLU A 87 -2.79 -7.59 -10.00
N LYS A 88 -3.45 -6.54 -9.49
CA LYS A 88 -2.88 -5.18 -9.48
C LYS A 88 -1.61 -5.11 -8.64
N ILE A 89 -1.56 -5.79 -7.49
CA ILE A 89 -0.35 -5.88 -6.66
C ILE A 89 0.75 -6.61 -7.44
N HIS A 90 0.42 -7.76 -8.03
CA HIS A 90 1.36 -8.56 -8.80
C HIS A 90 2.00 -7.77 -9.95
N ASN A 91 1.20 -7.01 -10.68
CA ASN A 91 1.64 -6.24 -11.84
C ASN A 91 2.43 -4.97 -11.49
N ASN A 92 2.34 -4.47 -10.25
CA ASN A 92 2.92 -3.18 -9.88
C ASN A 92 4.01 -3.26 -8.81
N ILE A 93 4.02 -4.30 -7.97
CA ILE A 93 5.01 -4.46 -6.89
C ILE A 93 6.18 -5.30 -7.40
N LEU A 94 7.27 -4.60 -7.72
CA LEU A 94 8.54 -5.17 -8.18
C LEU A 94 9.56 -5.20 -7.04
N THR A 95 10.68 -5.91 -7.24
CA THR A 95 11.75 -6.15 -6.23
C THR A 95 12.33 -4.86 -5.59
N SER A 96 12.30 -3.73 -6.30
CA SER A 96 12.79 -2.44 -5.81
C SER A 96 11.67 -1.53 -5.28
N THR A 97 10.53 -2.10 -4.94
CA THR A 97 9.32 -1.37 -4.53
C THR A 97 8.67 -1.99 -3.30
N TYR A 98 7.85 -1.22 -2.62
CA TYR A 98 6.96 -1.74 -1.59
C TYR A 98 5.69 -0.90 -1.52
N LEU A 99 4.61 -1.55 -1.09
CA LEU A 99 3.34 -0.93 -0.72
C LEU A 99 3.17 -1.06 0.80
N GLN A 100 2.72 0.00 1.46
CA GLN A 100 2.57 0.02 2.91
C GLN A 100 1.41 0.91 3.34
N ILE A 101 0.67 0.49 4.35
CA ILE A 101 -0.16 1.39 5.16
C ILE A 101 0.73 1.87 6.32
N LYS A 102 1.02 3.17 6.32
CA LYS A 102 1.77 3.83 7.37
C LYS A 102 0.79 4.45 8.35
N ASP A 103 0.90 4.02 9.59
CA ASP A 103 0.42 4.73 10.77
C ASP A 103 1.46 5.80 11.18
N HIS A 104 1.07 6.69 12.08
CA HIS A 104 1.86 7.71 12.76
C HIS A 104 3.27 7.21 13.11
N ASP A 105 4.26 7.57 12.29
CA ASP A 105 5.62 7.61 12.78
C ASP A 105 5.72 8.89 13.63
N HIS A 106 5.52 8.75 14.94
CA HIS A 106 5.45 9.83 15.94
C HIS A 106 6.65 10.81 15.94
N ARG A 107 7.66 10.60 15.09
CA ARG A 107 8.89 11.38 15.08
C ARG A 107 8.96 12.53 14.07
N LEU A 108 8.13 12.57 13.02
CA LEU A 108 8.45 13.47 11.88
C LEU A 108 7.28 14.19 11.18
N ALA A 109 6.02 13.97 11.55
CA ALA A 109 4.91 14.77 10.98
C ALA A 109 3.70 14.81 11.92
N HIS A 110 3.12 16.01 12.09
CA HIS A 110 1.78 16.16 12.67
C HIS A 110 0.75 15.73 11.62
N PHE A 111 0.50 14.42 11.52
CA PHE A 111 -0.76 13.96 10.97
C PHE A 111 -1.85 14.27 12.00
N PRO A 112 -3.05 14.66 11.55
CA PRO A 112 -4.21 14.82 12.43
C PRO A 112 -4.71 13.47 12.93
N ASP A 113 -5.37 13.48 14.09
CA ASP A 113 -5.93 12.29 14.71
C ASP A 113 -6.82 11.49 13.73
N ASN A 114 -6.63 10.17 13.72
CA ASN A 114 -7.35 9.20 12.89
C ASN A 114 -7.10 9.31 11.37
N VAL A 115 -5.91 9.77 10.96
CA VAL A 115 -5.51 9.79 9.56
C VAL A 115 -4.27 8.95 9.33
N ASP A 116 -4.41 7.93 8.47
CA ASP A 116 -3.32 7.08 8.01
C ASP A 116 -3.00 7.34 6.55
N GLN A 117 -1.88 6.80 6.08
CA GLN A 117 -1.42 6.95 4.70
C GLN A 117 -1.16 5.61 4.02
N LEU A 118 -1.82 5.40 2.87
CA LEU A 118 -1.39 4.42 1.89
C LEU A 118 -0.17 4.97 1.15
N HIS A 119 0.92 4.23 1.14
CA HIS A 119 2.20 4.67 0.63
C HIS A 119 2.84 3.58 -0.24
N PHE A 120 3.25 3.99 -1.43
CA PHE A 120 4.09 3.21 -2.32
C PHE A 120 5.42 3.93 -2.52
N GLN A 121 6.51 3.18 -2.56
CA GLN A 121 7.82 3.71 -2.88
C GLN A 121 8.55 2.81 -3.86
N CYS A 122 9.14 3.42 -4.88
CA CYS A 122 10.14 2.81 -5.75
C CYS A 122 11.52 3.40 -5.45
N GLN A 123 12.55 2.56 -5.37
CA GLN A 123 13.93 3.01 -5.12
C GLN A 123 14.55 3.80 -6.29
N LYS A 124 13.82 3.95 -7.40
CA LYS A 124 14.23 4.66 -8.62
C LYS A 124 13.14 5.66 -9.04
N ILE A 125 13.47 6.55 -9.98
CA ILE A 125 12.50 7.40 -10.66
C ILE A 125 11.74 6.56 -11.68
N ILE A 126 10.42 6.57 -11.60
CA ILE A 126 9.52 5.96 -12.59
C ILE A 126 9.28 6.96 -13.72
N THR A 127 9.68 6.62 -14.94
CA THR A 127 9.42 7.41 -16.16
C THR A 127 8.38 6.75 -17.08
N ASP A 128 8.08 5.48 -16.86
CA ASP A 128 7.03 4.75 -17.60
C ASP A 128 5.64 5.23 -17.16
N LEU A 129 4.98 5.98 -18.05
CA LEU A 129 3.64 6.51 -17.82
C LEU A 129 2.57 5.42 -17.74
N LYS A 130 2.73 4.28 -18.42
CA LYS A 130 1.79 3.17 -18.36
C LYS A 130 1.87 2.51 -16.99
N TRP A 131 3.08 2.28 -16.48
CA TRP A 131 3.26 1.76 -15.13
C TRP A 131 2.74 2.75 -14.07
N LEU A 132 3.02 4.05 -14.24
CA LEU A 132 2.51 5.07 -13.33
C LEU A 132 0.97 5.08 -13.28
N LYS A 133 0.29 5.02 -14.42
CA LYS A 133 -1.18 4.89 -14.49
C LYS A 133 -1.69 3.62 -13.79
N SER A 134 -1.00 2.50 -13.98
CA SER A 134 -1.32 1.23 -13.31
C SER A 134 -1.20 1.33 -11.79
N LEU A 135 -0.20 2.06 -11.28
CA LEU A 135 -0.03 2.33 -9.85
C LEU A 135 -1.17 3.18 -9.27
N PHE A 136 -1.65 4.20 -9.99
CA PHE A 136 -2.86 4.93 -9.56
C PHE A 136 -4.07 3.99 -9.49
N GLY A 137 -4.21 3.07 -10.45
CA GLY A 137 -5.25 2.03 -10.42
C GLY A 137 -5.11 1.06 -9.24
N LEU A 138 -3.89 0.74 -8.80
CA LEU A 138 -3.66 -0.03 -7.57
C LEU A 138 -4.11 0.75 -6.33
N PHE A 139 -3.82 2.05 -6.25
CA PHE A 139 -4.27 2.90 -5.13
C PHE A 139 -5.80 2.98 -5.04
N GLN A 140 -6.47 3.15 -6.17
CA GLN A 140 -7.94 3.14 -6.23
C GLN A 140 -8.51 1.82 -5.69
N ALA A 141 -7.99 0.69 -6.18
CA ALA A 141 -8.44 -0.64 -5.74
C ALA A 141 -8.19 -0.87 -4.25
N MET A 142 -7.04 -0.45 -3.72
CA MET A 142 -6.73 -0.53 -2.29
C MET A 142 -7.70 0.30 -1.44
N LEU A 143 -7.96 1.55 -1.83
CA LEU A 143 -8.87 2.44 -1.10
C LEU A 143 -10.30 1.88 -1.11
N ASP A 144 -10.79 1.45 -2.27
CA ASP A 144 -12.13 0.88 -2.39
C ASP A 144 -12.25 -0.42 -1.58
N ARG A 145 -11.26 -1.31 -1.67
CA ARG A 145 -11.27 -2.54 -0.88
C ARG A 145 -11.28 -2.25 0.62
N MET A 146 -10.46 -1.30 1.09
CA MET A 146 -10.42 -0.90 2.50
C MET A 146 -11.74 -0.29 2.98
N VAL A 147 -12.50 0.41 2.12
CA VAL A 147 -13.87 0.82 2.45
C VAL A 147 -14.77 -0.40 2.60
N THR A 148 -14.76 -1.30 1.61
CA THR A 148 -15.60 -2.50 1.59
C THR A 148 -15.42 -3.37 2.82
N ILE A 149 -14.18 -3.55 3.30
CA ILE A 149 -13.88 -4.35 4.50
C ILE A 149 -13.95 -3.54 5.80
N GLY A 150 -14.35 -2.26 5.75
CA GLY A 150 -14.58 -1.43 6.93
C GLY A 150 -13.33 -0.92 7.65
N VAL A 151 -12.19 -0.85 6.96
CA VAL A 151 -10.93 -0.33 7.52
C VAL A 151 -10.88 1.20 7.48
N ILE A 152 -11.45 1.82 6.44
CA ILE A 152 -11.43 3.27 6.27
C ILE A 152 -12.84 3.82 6.05
N TYR A 153 -13.04 5.10 6.38
CA TYR A 153 -14.25 5.83 5.99
C TYR A 153 -14.12 6.37 4.57
N GLN A 154 -15.21 6.29 3.79
CA GLN A 154 -15.34 7.02 2.52
C GLN A 154 -15.79 8.46 2.79
N ARG A 155 -14.87 9.27 3.31
CA ARG A 155 -15.14 10.69 3.59
C ARG A 155 -13.88 11.53 3.37
N PRO A 156 -14.03 12.85 3.14
CA PRO A 156 -12.91 13.76 3.17
C PRO A 156 -12.16 13.66 4.49
N ILE A 157 -10.84 13.79 4.42
CA ILE A 157 -10.04 13.93 5.63
C ILE A 157 -10.35 15.32 6.21
N SER A 158 -10.66 15.40 7.50
CA SER A 158 -10.98 16.65 8.20
C SER A 158 -9.81 17.66 8.25
N SER A 159 -8.69 17.36 7.61
CA SER A 159 -7.42 18.02 7.84
C SER A 159 -6.78 18.65 6.62
N HIS A 160 -6.06 19.73 6.88
CA HIS A 160 -5.24 20.49 5.92
C HIS A 160 -3.93 19.77 5.54
N LEU A 161 -3.94 18.45 5.34
CA LEU A 161 -2.77 17.74 4.82
C LEU A 161 -2.48 18.23 3.40
N SER A 162 -1.59 19.21 3.33
CA SER A 162 -0.98 19.71 2.11
C SER A 162 0.09 18.70 1.71
N PHE A 163 -0.25 17.84 0.75
CA PHE A 163 0.74 17.02 0.08
C PHE A 163 1.70 17.89 -0.72
#